data_AF-A0A6I5X3G9-F1
#
_entry.id   AF-A0A6I5X3G9-F1
#
_cell.length_a   1.000
_cell.length_b   1.000
_cell.length_c   1.000
_cell.angle_alpha   90.00
_cell.angle_beta   90.00
_cell.angle_gamma   90.00
#
_symmetry.space_group_name_H-M   'P 1'
#
loop_
_entity.id
_entity.type
_entity.pdbx_description
1 polymer ?
#
loop_
_entity_poly.entity_id
_entity_poly.type
_entity_poly.pdbx_seq_one_letter_code
_entity_poly.pdbx_strand_id
1 'polypeptide(L)'
;MSTRIRIAQDDAADEVLSNDPFALLVGMLLDQQYPMEHAFRGPWKILDRFGTLAPDAIAAAEPEAFADLCSTPPAIHRYGRSMAGRVQQLAAVVRDQYDGHAERVWTGATDSADLLARLRDLPGFGDQKARIFAALVGKRLGVRPAGWQEAIGPYAEDGSYRSVADVVDAESLAKVREFKQAAKAQAKAKAAAATSSASGAKA
;
A
#
# COMPACT_ATOMS: atom_id res chain seq x y z
N MET A 1 -18.29 -6.83 -13.48
CA MET A 1 -16.98 -6.86 -14.15
C MET A 1 -15.94 -6.48 -13.10
N SER A 2 -14.98 -7.35 -12.80
CA SER A 2 -13.93 -7.04 -11.82
C SER A 2 -13.02 -5.95 -12.40
N THR A 3 -12.78 -4.87 -11.66
CA THR A 3 -11.87 -3.79 -12.06
C THR A 3 -10.44 -4.31 -12.01
N ARG A 4 -9.75 -4.37 -13.17
CA ARG A 4 -8.33 -4.74 -13.20
C ARG A 4 -7.50 -3.67 -12.48
N ILE A 5 -6.71 -4.09 -11.50
CA ILE A 5 -5.69 -3.28 -10.82
C ILE A 5 -4.44 -3.28 -11.70
N ARG A 6 -3.83 -2.11 -11.92
CA ARG A 6 -2.68 -1.93 -12.82
C ARG A 6 -1.52 -1.17 -12.15
N ILE A 7 -1.30 -1.37 -10.85
CA ILE A 7 -0.32 -0.57 -10.10
C ILE A 7 1.10 -1.08 -10.36
N ALA A 8 1.27 -2.39 -10.57
CA ALA A 8 2.57 -3.00 -10.78
C ALA A 8 3.15 -2.73 -12.18
N GLN A 9 2.29 -2.39 -13.15
CA GLN A 9 2.65 -2.20 -14.56
C GLN A 9 3.38 -3.45 -15.10
N ASP A 10 2.84 -4.60 -14.75
CA ASP A 10 3.36 -5.93 -15.07
C ASP A 10 2.15 -6.86 -15.07
N ASP A 11 1.89 -7.52 -16.19
CA ASP A 11 0.63 -8.22 -16.40
C ASP A 11 0.37 -9.31 -15.35
N ALA A 12 1.39 -10.07 -14.98
CA ALA A 12 1.28 -11.16 -14.01
C ALA A 12 1.09 -10.64 -12.58
N ALA A 13 1.83 -9.60 -12.20
CA ALA A 13 1.64 -8.97 -10.90
C ALA A 13 0.28 -8.26 -10.78
N ASP A 14 -0.15 -7.59 -11.84
CA ASP A 14 -1.45 -6.90 -11.89
C ASP A 14 -2.62 -7.88 -11.87
N GLU A 15 -2.46 -9.09 -12.44
CA GLU A 15 -3.43 -10.17 -12.29
C GLU A 15 -3.54 -10.63 -10.83
N VAL A 16 -2.43 -10.86 -10.14
CA VAL A 16 -2.43 -11.22 -8.70
C VAL A 16 -3.10 -10.14 -7.87
N LEU A 17 -2.74 -8.86 -8.06
CA LEU A 17 -3.36 -7.73 -7.34
C LEU A 17 -4.87 -7.60 -7.60
N SER A 18 -5.33 -8.00 -8.78
CA SER A 18 -6.75 -7.91 -9.14
C SER A 18 -7.60 -9.02 -8.51
N ASN A 19 -6.97 -10.16 -8.19
CA ASN A 19 -7.67 -11.38 -7.79
C ASN A 19 -7.47 -11.74 -6.30
N ASP A 20 -6.42 -11.21 -5.65
CA ASP A 20 -6.08 -11.53 -4.27
C ASP A 20 -6.13 -10.28 -3.35
N PRO A 21 -7.11 -10.20 -2.42
CA PRO A 21 -7.23 -9.11 -1.46
C PRO A 21 -6.00 -8.93 -0.55
N PHE A 22 -5.33 -10.02 -0.17
CA PHE A 22 -4.14 -9.96 0.67
C PHE A 22 -2.94 -9.41 -0.10
N ALA A 23 -2.84 -9.71 -1.41
CA ALA A 23 -1.84 -9.11 -2.29
C ALA A 23 -1.90 -7.57 -2.28
N LEU A 24 -3.09 -6.97 -2.26
CA LEU A 24 -3.25 -5.51 -2.18
C LEU A 24 -2.69 -4.95 -0.86
N LEU A 25 -2.99 -5.60 0.27
CA LEU A 25 -2.45 -5.18 1.57
C LEU A 25 -0.93 -5.31 1.62
N VAL A 26 -0.37 -6.40 1.09
CA VAL A 26 1.09 -6.60 1.01
C VAL A 26 1.74 -5.57 0.09
N GLY A 27 1.17 -5.29 -1.09
CA GLY A 27 1.69 -4.25 -2.00
C GLY A 27 1.76 -2.89 -1.31
N MET A 28 0.71 -2.52 -0.59
CA MET A 28 0.66 -1.28 0.20
C MET A 28 1.65 -1.28 1.38
N LEU A 29 1.82 -2.41 2.07
CA LEU A 29 2.82 -2.55 3.13
C LEU A 29 4.23 -2.25 2.59
N LEU A 30 4.55 -2.76 1.40
CA LEU A 30 5.84 -2.61 0.73
C LEU A 30 6.07 -1.23 0.09
N ASP A 31 5.02 -0.42 -0.16
CA ASP A 31 5.14 0.94 -0.68
C ASP A 31 5.68 1.90 0.39
N GLN A 32 6.96 1.76 0.71
CA GLN A 32 7.68 2.65 1.62
C GLN A 32 9.11 2.85 1.18
N GLN A 33 9.46 4.10 0.86
CA GLN A 33 10.79 4.47 0.39
C GLN A 33 11.29 3.61 -0.80
N TYR A 34 10.36 3.11 -1.62
CA TYR A 34 10.62 2.21 -2.74
C TYR A 34 9.68 2.60 -3.88
N PRO A 35 10.06 2.42 -5.16
CA PRO A 35 9.14 2.75 -6.26
C PRO A 35 7.88 1.90 -6.15
N MET A 36 6.72 2.55 -6.27
CA MET A 36 5.43 1.92 -5.94
C MET A 36 5.13 0.71 -6.83
N GLU A 37 5.49 0.77 -8.11
CA GLU A 37 5.30 -0.31 -9.07
C GLU A 37 6.09 -1.55 -8.65
N HIS A 38 7.32 -1.35 -8.16
CA HIS A 38 8.14 -2.45 -7.65
C HIS A 38 7.63 -3.01 -6.33
N ALA A 39 7.11 -2.16 -5.43
CA ALA A 39 6.46 -2.61 -4.20
C ALA A 39 5.25 -3.50 -4.52
N PHE A 40 4.41 -3.08 -5.47
CA PHE A 40 3.20 -3.80 -5.87
C PHE A 40 3.48 -5.05 -6.73
N ARG A 41 4.71 -5.25 -7.22
CA ARG A 41 5.17 -6.57 -7.76
C ARG A 41 5.55 -7.56 -6.66
N GLY A 42 5.79 -7.09 -5.43
CA GLY A 42 6.19 -7.91 -4.29
C GLY A 42 5.27 -9.12 -4.02
N PRO A 43 3.93 -8.95 -3.97
CA PRO A 43 3.01 -10.06 -3.75
C PRO A 43 3.15 -11.18 -4.78
N TRP A 44 3.26 -10.85 -6.07
CA TRP A 44 3.44 -11.86 -7.12
C TRP A 44 4.75 -12.62 -6.96
N LYS A 45 5.85 -11.96 -6.57
CA LYS A 45 7.12 -12.65 -6.28
C LYS A 45 7.02 -13.57 -5.07
N ILE A 46 6.23 -13.22 -4.07
CA ILE A 46 5.96 -14.11 -2.93
C ILE A 46 5.18 -15.31 -3.42
N LEU A 47 4.10 -15.09 -4.19
CA LEU A 47 3.29 -16.17 -4.75
C LEU A 47 4.13 -17.13 -5.61
N ASP A 48 4.95 -16.61 -6.51
CA ASP A 48 5.81 -17.38 -7.41
C ASP A 48 6.83 -18.27 -6.67
N ARG A 49 7.38 -17.78 -5.55
CA ARG A 49 8.46 -18.47 -4.81
C ARG A 49 7.96 -19.33 -3.66
N PHE A 50 6.95 -18.85 -2.94
CA PHE A 50 6.38 -19.51 -1.77
C PHE A 50 5.18 -20.40 -2.14
N GLY A 51 4.57 -20.17 -3.31
CA GLY A 51 3.48 -20.99 -3.86
C GLY A 51 2.07 -20.58 -3.41
N THR A 52 1.95 -19.64 -2.46
CA THR A 52 0.65 -19.18 -1.96
C THR A 52 0.73 -17.76 -1.38
N LEU A 53 -0.41 -17.07 -1.33
CA LEU A 53 -0.63 -15.83 -0.58
C LEU A 53 -1.58 -16.02 0.61
N ALA A 54 -1.93 -17.26 0.94
CA ALA A 54 -2.80 -17.56 2.06
C ALA A 54 -2.19 -17.03 3.39
N PRO A 55 -2.90 -16.16 4.14
CA PRO A 55 -2.34 -15.54 5.34
C PRO A 55 -1.92 -16.54 6.42
N ASP A 56 -2.61 -17.67 6.54
CA ASP A 56 -2.27 -18.75 7.46
C ASP A 56 -0.91 -19.38 7.13
N ALA A 57 -0.68 -19.72 5.87
CA ALA A 57 0.57 -20.31 5.39
C ALA A 57 1.75 -19.33 5.55
N ILE A 58 1.56 -18.06 5.20
CA ILE A 58 2.61 -17.04 5.33
C ILE A 58 2.93 -16.77 6.81
N ALA A 59 1.92 -16.67 7.67
CA ALA A 59 2.10 -16.44 9.10
C ALA A 59 2.77 -17.64 9.81
N ALA A 60 2.58 -18.86 9.30
CA ALA A 60 3.17 -20.08 9.84
C ALA A 60 4.54 -20.44 9.23
N ALA A 61 4.97 -19.77 8.17
CA ALA A 61 6.24 -20.03 7.52
C ALA A 61 7.43 -19.82 8.47
N GLU A 62 8.46 -20.66 8.35
CA GLU A 62 9.70 -20.47 9.11
C GLU A 62 10.33 -19.11 8.75
N PRO A 63 10.59 -18.22 9.73
CA PRO A 63 10.96 -16.84 9.46
C PRO A 63 12.20 -16.66 8.57
N GLU A 64 13.26 -17.42 8.78
CA GLU A 64 14.51 -17.24 8.02
C GLU A 64 14.36 -17.75 6.58
N ALA A 65 13.75 -18.91 6.39
CA ALA A 65 13.45 -19.46 5.07
C ALA A 65 12.52 -18.53 4.26
N PHE A 66 11.49 -17.96 4.90
CA PHE A 66 10.61 -17.00 4.24
C PHE A 66 11.34 -15.71 3.88
N ALA A 67 12.23 -15.24 4.76
CA ALA A 67 13.07 -14.07 4.51
C ALA A 67 14.07 -14.29 3.36
N ASP A 68 14.64 -15.49 3.22
CA ASP A 68 15.48 -15.89 2.08
C ASP A 68 14.71 -15.80 0.75
N LEU A 69 13.50 -16.37 0.69
CA LEU A 69 12.64 -16.28 -0.50
C LEU A 69 12.32 -14.83 -0.88
N CYS A 70 11.96 -14.01 0.12
CA CYS A 70 11.64 -12.60 -0.08
C CYS A 70 12.84 -11.75 -0.51
N SER A 71 14.05 -12.11 -0.08
CA SER A 71 15.28 -11.38 -0.38
C SER A 71 16.02 -11.86 -1.63
N THR A 72 15.59 -12.99 -2.23
CA THR A 72 16.15 -13.52 -3.48
C THR A 72 16.04 -12.48 -4.62
N PRO A 73 17.15 -12.06 -5.26
CA PRO A 73 17.13 -11.12 -6.37
C PRO A 73 16.34 -11.62 -7.59
N PRO A 74 15.50 -10.78 -8.24
CA PRO A 74 15.11 -9.44 -7.80
C PRO A 74 14.17 -9.51 -6.58
N ALA A 75 14.60 -8.96 -5.44
CA ALA A 75 13.89 -9.06 -4.16
C ALA A 75 12.51 -8.37 -4.18
N ILE A 76 11.66 -8.68 -3.19
CA ILE A 76 10.34 -8.02 -3.04
C ILE A 76 10.47 -6.54 -2.67
N HIS A 77 11.61 -6.16 -2.06
CA HIS A 77 11.92 -4.82 -1.61
C HIS A 77 13.43 -4.67 -1.46
N ARG A 78 13.94 -3.42 -1.46
CA ARG A 78 15.35 -3.13 -1.13
C ARG A 78 15.79 -3.55 0.28
N TYR A 79 14.81 -3.86 1.14
CA TYR A 79 14.99 -4.36 2.51
C TYR A 79 14.30 -5.73 2.66
N GLY A 80 14.54 -6.65 1.72
CA GLY A 80 13.78 -7.90 1.55
C GLY A 80 13.55 -8.69 2.84
N ARG A 81 14.60 -9.01 3.60
CA ARG A 81 14.48 -9.77 4.88
C ARG A 81 13.62 -9.06 5.91
N SER A 82 13.86 -7.76 6.14
CA SER A 82 13.06 -6.97 7.11
C SER A 82 11.60 -6.85 6.68
N MET A 83 11.34 -6.71 5.37
CA MET A 83 9.98 -6.66 4.85
C MET A 83 9.28 -8.03 4.93
N ALA A 84 10.00 -9.14 4.80
CA ALA A 84 9.44 -10.48 4.97
C ALA A 84 8.79 -10.64 6.34
N GLY A 85 9.50 -10.28 7.42
CA GLY A 85 8.94 -10.32 8.78
C GLY A 85 7.70 -9.43 8.96
N ARG A 86 7.65 -8.26 8.29
CA ARG A 86 6.44 -7.42 8.31
C ARG A 86 5.27 -8.03 7.54
N VAL A 87 5.55 -8.71 6.44
CA VAL A 87 4.53 -9.46 5.69
C VAL A 87 3.96 -10.59 6.56
N GLN A 88 4.80 -11.32 7.30
CA GLN A 88 4.31 -12.34 8.23
C GLN A 88 3.48 -11.76 9.37
N GLN A 89 3.87 -10.61 9.93
CA GLN A 89 3.07 -9.91 10.95
C GLN A 89 1.70 -9.48 10.40
N LEU A 90 1.67 -8.93 9.19
CA LEU A 90 0.42 -8.58 8.52
C LEU A 90 -0.44 -9.82 8.27
N ALA A 91 0.17 -10.93 7.80
CA ALA A 91 -0.51 -12.19 7.58
C ALA A 91 -1.12 -12.75 8.87
N ALA A 92 -0.40 -12.67 9.99
CA ALA A 92 -0.89 -13.10 11.30
C ALA A 92 -2.12 -12.28 11.74
N VAL A 93 -2.10 -10.95 11.59
CA VAL A 93 -3.26 -10.10 11.90
C VAL A 93 -4.46 -10.45 11.02
N VAL A 94 -4.25 -10.66 9.71
CA VAL A 94 -5.34 -11.07 8.81
C VAL A 94 -5.90 -12.45 9.17
N ARG A 95 -5.03 -13.42 9.49
CA ARG A 95 -5.43 -14.75 9.96
C ARG A 95 -6.25 -14.66 11.25
N ASP A 96 -5.75 -13.95 12.25
CA ASP A 96 -6.27 -13.99 13.62
C ASP A 96 -7.50 -13.10 13.83
N GLN A 97 -7.57 -11.95 13.15
CA GLN A 97 -8.64 -10.97 13.34
C GLN A 97 -9.68 -10.96 12.21
N TYR A 98 -9.32 -11.51 11.05
CA TYR A 98 -10.17 -11.50 9.85
C TYR A 98 -10.36 -12.89 9.26
N ASP A 99 -10.09 -13.96 10.03
CA ASP A 99 -10.22 -15.37 9.64
C ASP A 99 -9.47 -15.72 8.34
N GLY A 100 -8.36 -15.05 8.06
CA GLY A 100 -7.59 -15.23 6.81
C GLY A 100 -8.17 -14.50 5.59
N HIS A 101 -9.28 -13.77 5.75
CA HIS A 101 -9.97 -13.05 4.68
C HIS A 101 -9.62 -11.56 4.69
N ALA A 102 -8.58 -11.18 3.96
CA ALA A 102 -8.07 -9.80 3.90
C ALA A 102 -9.14 -8.77 3.48
N GLU A 103 -10.08 -9.15 2.60
CA GLU A 103 -11.15 -8.26 2.16
C GLU A 103 -12.09 -7.81 3.28
N ARG A 104 -12.20 -8.60 4.35
CA ARG A 104 -13.04 -8.25 5.52
C ARG A 104 -12.56 -7.01 6.25
N VAL A 105 -11.30 -6.61 6.06
CA VAL A 105 -10.78 -5.31 6.55
C VAL A 105 -11.64 -4.16 6.04
N TRP A 106 -12.12 -4.21 4.80
CA TRP A 106 -12.92 -3.13 4.20
C TRP A 106 -14.37 -3.50 3.93
N THR A 107 -14.71 -4.76 3.66
CA THR A 107 -16.12 -5.17 3.46
C THR A 107 -16.89 -5.28 4.77
N GLY A 108 -16.19 -5.52 5.89
CA GLY A 108 -16.78 -5.57 7.22
C GLY A 108 -16.85 -4.23 7.95
N ALA A 109 -16.36 -3.14 7.34
CA ALA A 109 -16.37 -1.81 7.95
C ALA A 109 -17.79 -1.21 7.92
N THR A 110 -18.24 -0.65 9.04
CA THR A 110 -19.59 -0.07 9.14
C THR A 110 -19.69 1.34 8.54
N ASP A 111 -18.59 2.09 8.57
CA ASP A 111 -18.48 3.43 8.01
C ASP A 111 -17.01 3.76 7.67
N SER A 112 -16.78 5.01 7.23
CA SER A 112 -15.45 5.49 6.85
C SER A 112 -14.49 5.60 8.04
N ALA A 113 -15.00 5.87 9.24
CA ALA A 113 -14.18 5.99 10.44
C ALA A 113 -13.72 4.60 10.92
N ASP A 114 -14.62 3.61 10.91
CA ASP A 114 -14.32 2.20 11.18
C ASP A 114 -13.32 1.65 10.14
N LEU A 115 -13.53 1.90 8.84
CA LEU A 115 -12.58 1.50 7.79
C LEU A 115 -11.17 2.04 8.06
N LEU A 116 -11.06 3.34 8.38
CA LEU A 116 -9.77 3.95 8.66
C LEU A 116 -9.16 3.43 9.96
N ALA A 117 -9.96 3.12 10.99
CA ALA A 117 -9.47 2.51 12.22
C ALA A 117 -8.88 1.11 11.95
N ARG A 118 -9.64 0.23 11.30
CA ARG A 118 -9.20 -1.12 10.90
C ARG A 118 -7.91 -1.10 10.09
N LEU A 119 -7.81 -0.17 9.12
CA LEU A 119 -6.61 -0.03 8.31
C LEU A 119 -5.41 0.47 9.11
N ARG A 120 -5.60 1.38 10.08
CA ARG A 120 -4.51 1.88 10.94
C ARG A 120 -4.01 0.82 11.92
N ASP A 121 -4.86 -0.12 12.30
CA ASP A 121 -4.49 -1.23 13.19
C ASP A 121 -3.67 -2.32 12.49
N LEU A 122 -3.58 -2.28 11.16
CA LEU A 122 -2.71 -3.20 10.41
C LEU A 122 -1.21 -2.87 10.61
N PRO A 123 -0.35 -3.88 10.80
CA PRO A 123 1.09 -3.67 10.91
C PRO A 123 1.67 -2.90 9.72
N GLY A 124 2.32 -1.77 10.00
CA GLY A 124 2.96 -0.93 8.97
C GLY A 124 2.03 0.04 8.24
N PHE A 125 0.78 0.19 8.68
CA PHE A 125 -0.21 1.14 8.16
C PHE A 125 -0.38 2.37 9.08
N GLY A 126 0.48 3.36 8.91
CA GLY A 126 0.23 4.69 9.50
C GLY A 126 -0.95 5.41 8.83
N ASP A 127 -1.40 6.53 9.42
CA ASP A 127 -2.58 7.28 8.95
C ASP A 127 -2.59 7.58 7.45
N GLN A 128 -1.48 8.08 6.91
CA GLN A 128 -1.37 8.37 5.48
C GLN A 128 -1.61 7.12 4.62
N LYS A 129 -1.02 5.98 5.00
CA LYS A 129 -1.14 4.73 4.26
C LYS A 129 -2.56 4.18 4.36
N ALA A 130 -3.17 4.24 5.54
CA ALA A 130 -4.56 3.88 5.74
C ALA A 130 -5.50 4.70 4.83
N ARG A 131 -5.29 6.02 4.74
CA ARG A 131 -6.08 6.90 3.85
C ARG A 131 -5.86 6.58 2.38
N ILE A 132 -4.62 6.34 1.95
CA ILE A 132 -4.32 5.94 0.56
C ILE A 132 -4.97 4.59 0.24
N PHE A 133 -4.91 3.62 1.15
CA PHE A 133 -5.53 2.31 0.93
C PHE A 133 -7.06 2.41 0.92
N ALA A 134 -7.66 3.19 1.82
CA ALA A 134 -9.08 3.49 1.80
C ALA A 134 -9.50 4.15 0.47
N ALA A 135 -8.69 5.09 -0.04
CA ALA A 135 -8.90 5.66 -1.38
C ALA A 135 -8.80 4.62 -2.49
N LEU A 136 -7.84 3.69 -2.41
CA LEU A 136 -7.67 2.61 -3.38
C LEU A 136 -8.91 1.72 -3.44
N VAL A 137 -9.39 1.22 -2.30
CA VAL A 137 -10.60 0.37 -2.28
C VAL A 137 -11.86 1.14 -2.67
N GLY A 138 -11.97 2.41 -2.32
CA GLY A 138 -13.10 3.25 -2.73
C GLY A 138 -13.11 3.54 -4.24
N LYS A 139 -11.97 3.95 -4.80
CA LYS A 139 -11.84 4.28 -6.23
C LYS A 139 -11.93 3.03 -7.11
N ARG A 140 -11.30 1.93 -6.71
CA ARG A 140 -11.08 0.76 -7.58
C ARG A 140 -12.03 -0.39 -7.33
N LEU A 141 -12.43 -0.58 -6.07
CA LEU A 141 -13.32 -1.68 -5.66
C LEU A 141 -14.73 -1.20 -5.31
N GLY A 142 -14.99 0.11 -5.34
CA GLY A 142 -16.31 0.69 -5.09
C GLY A 142 -16.71 0.77 -3.62
N VAL A 143 -15.76 0.61 -2.69
CA VAL A 143 -16.02 0.68 -1.23
C VAL A 143 -16.16 2.15 -0.81
N ARG A 144 -17.37 2.68 -0.93
CA ARG A 144 -17.67 4.12 -0.74
C ARG A 144 -18.77 4.33 0.31
N PRO A 145 -18.49 4.06 1.60
CA PRO A 145 -19.41 4.43 2.67
C PRO A 145 -19.74 5.93 2.64
N ALA A 146 -20.85 6.32 3.25
CA ALA A 146 -21.25 7.72 3.30
C ALA A 146 -20.13 8.58 3.94
N GLY A 147 -19.85 9.74 3.32
CA GLY A 147 -18.81 10.66 3.78
C GLY A 147 -17.36 10.19 3.57
N TRP A 148 -17.12 9.17 2.71
CA TRP A 148 -15.77 8.62 2.53
C TRP A 148 -14.76 9.64 1.99
N GLN A 149 -15.16 10.56 1.11
CA GLN A 149 -14.25 11.57 0.55
C GLN A 149 -13.76 12.53 1.62
N GLU A 150 -14.66 13.00 2.49
CA GLU A 150 -14.35 13.88 3.61
C GLU A 150 -13.48 13.16 4.65
N ALA A 151 -13.82 11.91 4.97
CA ALA A 151 -13.08 11.12 5.95
C ALA A 151 -11.66 10.78 5.50
N ILE A 152 -11.48 10.43 4.21
CA ILE A 152 -10.18 10.06 3.63
C ILE A 152 -9.37 11.30 3.27
N GLY A 153 -10.02 12.33 2.77
CA GLY A 153 -9.44 13.61 2.37
C GLY A 153 -8.85 13.59 0.96
N PRO A 154 -7.72 14.28 0.71
CA PRO A 154 -7.24 14.56 -0.64
C PRO A 154 -7.02 13.35 -1.55
N TYR A 155 -6.77 12.16 -0.98
CA TYR A 155 -6.58 10.94 -1.76
C TYR A 155 -7.88 10.40 -2.37
N ALA A 156 -9.05 10.81 -1.88
CA ALA A 156 -10.36 10.42 -2.38
C ALA A 156 -11.00 11.47 -3.32
N GLU A 157 -10.33 12.60 -3.55
CA GLU A 157 -10.76 13.61 -4.52
C GLU A 157 -10.89 13.01 -5.94
N ASP A 158 -11.96 13.37 -6.63
CA ASP A 158 -12.16 12.96 -8.03
C ASP A 158 -11.15 13.66 -8.94
N GLY A 159 -10.62 12.92 -9.92
CA GLY A 159 -9.61 13.42 -10.84
C GLY A 159 -8.24 13.70 -10.20
N SER A 160 -8.01 13.28 -8.94
CA SER A 160 -6.72 13.42 -8.28
C SER A 160 -5.68 12.44 -8.84
N TYR A 161 -4.40 12.83 -8.85
CA TYR A 161 -3.27 11.95 -9.18
C TYR A 161 -2.23 12.02 -8.06
N ARG A 162 -2.60 11.63 -6.84
CA ARG A 162 -1.79 11.83 -5.64
C ARG A 162 -1.10 10.55 -5.16
N SER A 163 -1.66 9.38 -5.47
CA SER A 163 -1.25 8.12 -4.85
C SER A 163 -1.48 6.90 -5.75
N VAL A 164 -1.12 5.71 -5.26
CA VAL A 164 -1.37 4.44 -5.97
C VAL A 164 -2.86 4.18 -6.22
N ALA A 165 -3.76 4.79 -5.43
CA ALA A 165 -5.20 4.72 -5.65
C ALA A 165 -5.63 5.27 -7.02
N ASP A 166 -4.82 6.17 -7.58
CA ASP A 166 -5.10 6.88 -8.83
C ASP A 166 -4.48 6.20 -10.06
N VAL A 167 -3.71 5.12 -9.88
CA VAL A 167 -2.97 4.45 -10.97
C VAL A 167 -3.87 3.42 -11.66
N VAL A 168 -4.48 3.81 -12.78
CA VAL A 168 -5.33 2.96 -13.64
C VAL A 168 -4.60 2.41 -14.86
N ASP A 169 -3.49 3.02 -15.25
CA ASP A 169 -2.69 2.74 -16.45
C ASP A 169 -1.33 3.46 -16.37
N ALA A 170 -0.54 3.39 -17.43
CA ALA A 170 0.78 4.03 -17.52
C ALA A 170 0.70 5.58 -17.51
N GLU A 171 -0.36 6.16 -18.06
CA GLU A 171 -0.52 7.62 -18.13
C GLU A 171 -0.82 8.20 -16.75
N SER A 172 -1.79 7.63 -16.03
CA SER A 172 -2.09 7.99 -14.65
C SER A 172 -0.92 7.75 -13.71
N LEU A 173 -0.11 6.70 -13.95
CA LEU A 173 1.12 6.49 -13.21
C LEU A 173 2.12 7.65 -13.40
N ALA A 174 2.31 8.12 -14.63
CA ALA A 174 3.17 9.26 -14.91
C ALA A 174 2.71 10.51 -14.14
N LYS A 175 1.40 10.80 -14.17
CA LYS A 175 0.80 11.93 -13.41
C LYS A 175 1.02 11.80 -11.90
N VAL A 176 0.87 10.61 -11.33
CA VAL A 176 1.14 10.36 -9.90
C VAL A 176 2.61 10.57 -9.56
N ARG A 177 3.54 10.15 -10.43
CA ARG A 177 4.99 10.39 -10.25
C ARG A 177 5.31 11.88 -10.28
N GLU A 178 4.78 12.61 -11.25
CA GLU A 178 4.94 14.06 -11.37
C GLU A 178 4.43 14.77 -10.12
N PHE A 179 3.23 14.41 -9.63
CA PHE A 179 2.69 14.95 -8.39
C PHE A 179 3.60 14.69 -7.19
N LYS A 180 4.06 13.44 -7.00
CA LYS A 180 4.97 13.07 -5.88
C LYS A 180 6.30 13.82 -5.96
N GLN A 181 6.84 14.02 -7.16
CA GLN A 181 8.07 14.79 -7.39
C GLN A 181 7.88 16.27 -7.05
N ALA A 182 6.80 16.89 -7.53
CA ALA A 182 6.46 18.28 -7.23
C ALA A 182 6.25 18.51 -5.72
N ALA A 183 5.48 17.63 -5.06
CA ALA A 183 5.24 17.70 -3.62
C ALA A 183 6.55 17.59 -2.80
N LYS A 184 7.46 16.69 -3.21
CA LYS A 184 8.78 16.55 -2.57
C LYS A 184 9.65 17.80 -2.77
N ALA A 185 9.63 18.39 -3.96
CA ALA A 185 10.36 19.62 -4.25
C ALA A 185 9.84 20.80 -3.39
N GLN A 186 8.51 20.94 -3.30
CA GLN A 186 7.87 21.96 -2.45
C GLN A 186 8.19 21.76 -0.97
N ALA A 187 8.14 20.52 -0.47
CA ALA A 187 8.50 20.21 0.91
C ALA A 187 9.97 20.56 1.22
N LYS A 188 10.90 20.26 0.29
CA LYS A 188 12.31 20.62 0.43
C LYS A 188 12.50 22.14 0.43
N ALA A 189 11.81 22.87 -0.44
CA ALA A 189 11.86 24.34 -0.48
C ALA A 189 11.32 24.96 0.82
N LYS A 190 10.20 24.46 1.34
CA LYS A 190 9.62 24.91 2.62
C LYS A 190 10.55 24.64 3.80
N ALA A 191 11.20 23.47 3.84
CA ALA A 191 12.18 23.14 4.89
C ALA A 191 13.42 24.05 4.83
N ALA A 192 13.92 24.36 3.63
CA ALA A 192 15.03 25.29 3.45
C ALA A 192 14.65 26.71 3.91
N ALA A 193 13.47 27.20 3.53
CA ALA A 193 12.96 28.51 3.96
C ALA A 193 12.82 28.62 5.49
N ALA A 194 12.24 27.60 6.14
CA ALA A 194 12.09 27.57 7.59
C ALA A 194 13.44 27.57 8.34
N THR A 195 14.46 26.94 7.77
CA THR A 195 15.82 26.92 8.33
C THR A 195 16.47 28.32 8.23
N SER A 196 16.28 29.03 7.11
CA SER A 196 16.80 30.40 6.93
C SER A 196 16.13 31.45 7.82
N SER A 197 14.83 31.30 8.11
CA SER A 197 14.12 32.21 9.02
C SER A 197 14.54 32.01 10.49
N ALA A 198 14.91 30.79 10.88
CA ALA A 198 15.36 30.48 12.24
C ALA A 198 16.78 31.01 12.54
N SER A 199 17.66 31.12 11.52
CA SER A 199 18.99 31.72 11.68
C SER A 199 18.97 33.24 11.73
N GLY A 200 17.99 33.89 11.11
CA GLY A 200 17.85 35.35 11.12
C GLY A 200 17.26 35.93 12.41
N ALA A 201 16.54 35.13 13.20
CA ALA A 201 15.92 35.57 14.46
C ALA A 201 16.85 35.47 15.70
N LYS A 202 18.10 35.03 15.52
CA LYS A 202 19.12 34.91 16.59
C LYS A 202 20.24 35.96 16.47
N ALA A 203 20.09 36.94 15.58
CA ALA A 203 21.04 38.04 15.38
C ALA A 203 20.49 39.34 15.97
#